data_AF-A0A8S3TRA8-F1
#
_entry.id   AF-A0A8S3TRA8-F1
#
_cell.length_a   1.000
_cell.length_b   1.000
_cell.length_c   1.000
_cell.angle_alpha   90.00
_cell.angle_beta   90.00
_cell.angle_gamma   90.00
#
_symmetry.space_group_name_H-M   'P 1'
#
loop_
_entity.id
_entity.type
_entity.pdbx_description
1 polymer ?
#
loop_
_entity_poly.entity_id
_entity_poly.type
_entity_poly.pdbx_seq_one_letter_code
_entity_poly.pdbx_strand_id
1 'polypeptide(L)'
;MSYSTALCDVCCLRHLSKPSTDWCLECEEGLCMDCKEHHSLLKATRNHNIIPIIEYQRLPNNALEITRNCKFHRKVDVEYSPSQVSIMKRRKCKRRRRRPNRPLNQLQISPLRLKKKISACGKRVTGCTLLRHGKIAFTNKLEEGITVVKSDGSLDFKIDLKPFAPFDITYIPNTNNIAVTFDNSKDIKIVDVNAREVLKTYCLDSPCAGISYLEQNIILCSKKKGNT
;
A
#
# COMPACT_ATOMS: atom_id res chain seq x y z
N MET A 1 14.18 -23.48 -4.33
CA MET A 1 14.62 -22.52 -3.30
C MET A 1 14.20 -23.08 -1.95
N SER A 2 15.14 -23.57 -1.17
CA SER A 2 14.91 -24.10 0.19
C SER A 2 14.74 -22.92 1.14
N TYR A 3 13.52 -22.70 1.61
CA TYR A 3 13.26 -21.70 2.65
C TYR A 3 13.87 -22.18 3.97
N SER A 4 14.68 -21.34 4.61
CA SER A 4 15.17 -21.60 5.97
C SER A 4 13.96 -21.66 6.90
N THR A 5 13.73 -22.82 7.52
CA THR A 5 12.63 -23.02 8.47
C THR A 5 12.95 -22.28 9.75
N ALA A 6 12.28 -21.14 9.97
CA ALA A 6 12.35 -20.42 11.23
C ALA A 6 11.88 -21.34 12.37
N LEU A 7 12.55 -21.29 13.53
CA LEU A 7 12.22 -22.08 14.71
C LEU A 7 11.26 -21.32 15.63
N CYS A 8 10.54 -22.05 16.47
CA CYS A 8 9.65 -21.47 17.47
C CYS A 8 10.45 -20.98 18.67
N ASP A 9 10.39 -19.67 18.95
CA ASP A 9 11.16 -19.02 20.01
C ASP A 9 10.77 -19.55 21.39
N VAL A 10 9.47 -19.72 21.65
CA VAL A 10 8.95 -20.27 22.92
C VAL A 10 9.42 -21.71 23.15
N CYS A 11 9.48 -22.53 22.10
CA CYS A 11 10.01 -23.89 22.19
C CYS A 11 11.53 -23.88 22.40
N CYS A 12 12.26 -22.99 21.73
CA CYS A 12 13.71 -22.84 21.88
C CYS A 12 14.08 -22.48 23.32
N LEU A 13 13.30 -21.62 23.99
CA LEU A 13 13.47 -21.31 25.42
C LEU A 13 13.29 -22.53 26.33
N ARG A 14 12.57 -23.55 25.87
CA ARG A 14 12.38 -24.84 26.56
C ARG A 14 13.34 -25.92 26.06
N HIS A 15 14.36 -25.54 25.30
CA HIS A 15 15.32 -26.45 24.67
C HIS A 15 14.67 -27.47 23.70
N LEU A 16 13.55 -27.10 23.08
CA LEU A 16 12.87 -27.87 22.04
C LEU A 16 13.04 -27.19 20.69
N SER A 17 13.42 -27.94 19.66
CA SER A 17 13.49 -27.44 18.28
C SER A 17 12.21 -27.82 17.55
N LYS A 18 11.26 -26.90 17.48
CA LYS A 18 10.06 -27.03 16.65
C LYS A 18 10.06 -25.94 15.57
N PRO A 19 9.64 -26.24 14.33
CA PRO A 19 9.47 -25.21 13.32
C PRO A 19 8.35 -24.25 13.71
N SER A 20 8.57 -22.97 13.43
CA SER A 20 7.53 -21.95 13.50
C SER A 20 6.63 -22.05 12.27
N THR A 21 5.33 -22.04 12.52
CA THR A 21 4.29 -21.97 11.48
C THR A 21 3.73 -20.56 11.38
N ASP A 22 3.81 -19.80 12.46
CA ASP A 22 3.19 -18.49 12.62
C ASP A 22 4.16 -17.50 13.27
N TRP A 23 3.84 -16.22 13.14
CA TRP A 23 4.59 -15.10 13.71
C TRP A 23 3.64 -14.15 14.44
N CYS A 24 3.97 -13.80 15.68
CA CYS A 24 3.24 -12.80 16.45
C CYS A 24 3.86 -11.42 16.25
N LEU A 25 3.09 -10.47 15.72
CA LEU A 25 3.59 -9.13 15.39
C LEU A 25 3.90 -8.27 16.62
N GLU A 26 3.15 -8.44 17.71
CA GLU A 26 3.33 -7.65 18.94
C GLU A 26 4.44 -8.19 19.83
N CYS A 27 4.66 -9.50 19.84
CA CYS A 27 5.75 -10.13 20.60
C CYS A 27 7.06 -10.21 19.81
N GLU A 28 6.98 -10.06 18.48
CA GLU A 28 8.12 -10.25 17.57
C GLU A 28 8.76 -11.64 17.71
N GLU A 29 7.92 -12.67 17.80
CA GLU A 29 8.34 -14.06 18.02
C GLU A 29 7.63 -15.04 17.07
N GLY A 30 8.36 -16.09 16.68
CA GLY A 30 7.90 -17.23 15.91
C GLY A 30 7.24 -18.29 16.80
N LEU A 31 6.07 -18.76 16.39
CA LEU A 31 5.24 -19.70 17.12
C LEU A 31 5.01 -20.97 16.28
N CYS A 32 5.19 -22.13 16.92
CA CYS A 32 4.62 -23.38 16.42
C CYS A 32 3.12 -23.44 16.74
N MET A 33 2.41 -24.42 16.18
CA MET A 33 0.97 -24.58 16.37
C MET A 33 0.54 -24.63 17.85
N ASP A 34 1.24 -25.41 18.67
CA ASP A 34 0.92 -25.54 20.10
C ASP A 34 1.15 -24.22 20.86
N CYS A 35 2.26 -23.54 20.56
CA CYS A 35 2.62 -22.27 21.18
C CYS A 35 1.65 -21.16 20.77
N LYS A 36 1.17 -21.15 19.52
CA LYS A 36 0.15 -20.23 19.03
C LYS A 36 -1.17 -20.38 19.77
N GLU A 37 -1.61 -21.62 19.98
CA GLU A 37 -2.86 -21.89 20.70
C GLU A 37 -2.76 -21.40 22.15
N HIS A 38 -1.67 -21.77 22.83
CA HIS A 38 -1.41 -21.28 24.18
C HIS A 38 -1.33 -19.75 24.24
N HIS A 39 -0.64 -19.13 23.28
CA HIS A 39 -0.53 -17.67 23.14
C HIS A 39 -1.88 -17.00 22.99
N SER A 40 -2.79 -17.62 22.24
CA SER A 40 -4.12 -17.07 21.98
C SER A 40 -5.05 -17.23 23.19
N LEU A 41 -4.78 -18.19 24.08
CA LEU A 41 -5.56 -18.43 25.30
C LEU A 41 -5.18 -17.51 26.47
N LEU A 42 -3.93 -17.01 26.51
CA LEU A 42 -3.46 -16.14 27.57
C LEU A 42 -4.08 -14.73 27.48
N LYS A 43 -4.55 -14.20 28.62
CA LYS A 43 -5.23 -12.88 28.68
C LYS A 43 -4.38 -11.73 28.14
N ALA A 44 -3.05 -11.81 28.29
CA ALA A 44 -2.12 -10.79 27.86
C ALA A 44 -1.97 -10.73 26.32
N THR A 45 -2.08 -11.88 25.65
CA THR A 45 -1.66 -12.08 24.26
C THR A 45 -2.81 -12.51 23.35
N ARG A 46 -4.00 -12.82 23.89
CA ARG A 46 -5.22 -13.23 23.14
C ARG A 46 -5.69 -12.26 22.04
N ASN A 47 -5.23 -11.01 22.08
CA ASN A 47 -5.59 -9.97 21.11
C ASN A 47 -4.42 -9.61 20.17
N HIS A 48 -3.31 -10.35 20.25
CA HIS A 48 -2.18 -10.14 19.36
C HIS A 48 -2.52 -10.61 17.96
N ASN A 49 -1.94 -9.94 16.97
CA ASN A 49 -2.06 -10.29 15.58
C ASN A 49 -1.00 -11.35 15.23
N ILE A 50 -1.50 -12.51 14.81
CA ILE A 50 -0.68 -13.66 14.46
C ILE A 50 -0.90 -13.95 12.98
N ILE A 51 0.19 -13.95 12.21
CA ILE A 51 0.17 -14.22 10.76
C ILE A 51 1.00 -15.47 10.45
N PRO A 52 0.73 -16.20 9.36
CA PRO A 52 1.59 -17.28 8.92
C PRO A 52 3.03 -16.81 8.68
N ILE A 53 4.02 -17.62 9.06
CA ILE A 53 5.43 -17.23 8.94
C ILE A 53 5.85 -16.97 7.49
N ILE A 54 5.22 -17.64 6.53
CA ILE A 54 5.45 -17.44 5.10
C ILE A 54 5.00 -16.04 4.67
N GLU A 55 3.92 -15.51 5.25
CA GLU A 55 3.46 -14.14 5.00
C GLU A 55 4.43 -13.14 5.64
N TYR A 56 4.86 -13.40 6.88
CA TYR A 56 5.85 -12.56 7.56
C TYR A 56 7.16 -12.44 6.77
N GLN A 57 7.70 -13.56 6.26
CA GLN A 57 8.93 -13.59 5.46
C GLN A 57 8.82 -12.84 4.12
N ARG A 58 7.60 -12.57 3.65
CA ARG A 58 7.36 -11.79 2.42
C ARG A 58 7.25 -10.30 2.70
N LEU A 59 7.03 -9.89 3.95
CA LEU A 59 6.93 -8.47 4.30
C LEU A 59 8.27 -7.77 4.05
N PRO A 60 8.31 -6.67 3.27
CA PRO A 60 9.53 -5.88 3.15
C PRO A 60 9.89 -5.30 4.52
N ASN A 61 11.20 -5.28 4.87
CA ASN A 61 11.71 -4.82 6.17
C ASN A 61 11.13 -3.46 6.63
N ASN A 62 10.74 -2.61 5.67
CA ASN A 62 10.21 -1.26 5.91
C ASN A 62 8.71 -1.25 6.29
N ALA A 63 7.97 -2.33 6.04
CA ALA A 63 6.55 -2.44 6.40
C ALA A 63 6.37 -2.67 7.92
N LEU A 64 7.33 -3.35 8.57
CA LEU A 64 7.33 -3.63 10.01
C LEU A 64 7.52 -2.36 10.87
N GLU A 65 8.06 -1.27 10.32
CA GLU A 65 8.15 0.00 11.05
C GLU A 65 6.82 0.78 11.09
N ILE A 66 5.91 0.52 10.15
CA ILE A 66 4.62 1.24 10.04
C ILE A 66 3.61 0.75 11.09
N THR A 67 3.75 -0.48 11.58
CA THR A 67 2.94 -1.05 12.67
C THR A 67 3.30 -0.48 14.05
N ARG A 68 4.28 0.42 14.18
CA ARG A 68 4.46 1.22 15.39
C ARG A 68 3.24 2.13 15.57
N ASN A 69 2.25 1.58 16.27
CA ASN A 69 1.03 2.24 16.66
C ASN A 69 1.36 3.63 17.21
N CYS A 70 0.72 4.65 16.64
CA CYS A 70 0.62 5.91 17.34
C CYS A 70 -0.05 5.60 18.69
N LYS A 71 0.60 5.90 19.81
CA LYS A 71 0.14 5.59 21.19
C LYS A 71 -1.28 6.10 21.51
N PHE A 72 -1.87 6.90 20.62
CA PHE A 72 -3.18 7.52 20.73
C PHE A 72 -4.22 6.99 19.72
N HIS A 73 -3.87 6.02 18.86
CA HIS A 73 -4.82 5.38 17.95
C HIS A 73 -4.76 3.86 18.11
N ARG A 74 -5.79 3.31 18.76
CA ARG A 74 -6.12 1.89 18.63
C ARG A 74 -6.72 1.68 17.23
N LYS A 75 -5.99 0.97 16.37
CA LYS A 75 -6.40 0.37 15.08
C LYS A 75 -6.37 1.28 13.84
N VAL A 76 -5.53 0.91 12.88
CA VAL A 76 -5.75 1.11 11.44
C VAL A 76 -6.54 -0.11 10.98
N ASP A 77 -7.74 0.11 10.47
CA ASP A 77 -8.58 -0.98 9.94
C ASP A 77 -8.15 -1.21 8.48
N VAL A 78 -7.41 -2.29 8.22
CA VAL A 78 -7.14 -2.81 6.88
C VAL A 78 -8.22 -3.83 6.59
N GLU A 79 -9.07 -3.57 5.60
CA GLU A 79 -10.15 -4.45 5.20
C GLU A 79 -9.75 -5.14 3.89
N TYR A 80 -9.66 -6.47 3.95
CA TYR A 80 -9.33 -7.32 2.80
C TYR A 80 -10.63 -7.75 2.12
N SER A 81 -10.78 -7.43 0.83
CA SER A 81 -11.83 -8.01 0.00
C SER A 81 -11.25 -9.22 -0.78
N PRO A 82 -12.02 -10.30 -1.02
CA PRO A 82 -11.59 -11.46 -1.80
C PRO A 82 -11.18 -11.15 -3.26
N SER A 83 -11.37 -9.92 -3.72
CA SER A 83 -11.23 -9.48 -5.11
C SER A 83 -9.93 -8.75 -5.46
N GLN A 84 -8.79 -9.07 -4.81
CA GLN A 84 -7.46 -8.45 -5.04
C GLN A 84 -7.39 -6.93 -4.70
N VAL A 85 -8.36 -6.43 -3.92
CA VAL A 85 -8.45 -5.03 -3.52
C VAL A 85 -8.40 -4.97 -2.00
N SER A 86 -7.41 -4.25 -1.48
CA SER A 86 -7.24 -4.01 -0.05
C SER A 86 -7.53 -2.55 0.26
N ILE A 87 -8.44 -2.27 1.18
CA ILE A 87 -8.84 -0.90 1.53
C ILE A 87 -8.20 -0.50 2.85
N MET A 88 -7.39 0.56 2.83
CA MET A 88 -6.80 1.13 4.05
C MET A 88 -7.55 2.38 4.47
N LYS A 89 -8.22 2.32 5.63
CA LYS A 89 -9.04 3.43 6.16
C LYS A 89 -8.22 4.25 7.17
N ARG A 90 -7.97 5.53 6.88
CA ARG A 90 -7.29 6.44 7.83
C ARG A 90 -8.29 7.08 8.81
N ARG A 91 -8.07 6.90 10.12
CA ARG A 91 -8.75 7.70 11.17
C ARG A 91 -8.06 9.07 11.31
N LYS A 92 -8.83 10.15 11.39
CA LYS A 92 -8.30 11.53 11.53
C LYS A 92 -7.73 11.73 12.94
N CYS A 93 -6.43 11.99 13.05
CA CYS A 93 -5.78 12.47 14.27
C CYS A 93 -6.15 13.94 14.53
N LYS A 94 -7.18 14.18 15.35
CA LYS A 94 -7.53 15.53 15.81
C LYS A 94 -6.62 15.95 16.98
N ARG A 95 -5.36 16.34 16.69
CA ARG A 95 -4.56 17.30 17.50
C ARG A 95 -3.14 17.43 16.94
N ARG A 96 -2.77 18.63 16.49
CA ARG A 96 -1.36 19.08 16.43
C ARG A 96 -0.88 19.18 17.88
N ARG A 97 0.00 18.27 18.33
CA ARG A 97 0.80 18.52 19.53
C ARG A 97 2.28 18.47 19.16
N ARG A 98 3.01 19.50 19.60
CA ARG A 98 4.47 19.63 19.54
C ARG A 98 5.07 18.37 20.15
N ARG A 99 5.98 17.71 19.43
CA ARG A 99 6.69 16.52 19.92
C ARG A 99 7.60 16.93 21.08
N PRO A 100 7.69 16.14 22.17
CA PRO A 100 8.78 16.29 23.13
C PRO A 100 10.11 15.96 22.44
N ASN A 101 11.14 16.76 22.71
CA ASN A 101 12.51 16.55 22.24
C ASN A 101 13.02 15.20 22.74
N ARG A 102 13.03 14.20 21.86
CA ARG A 102 13.99 13.10 21.98
C ARG A 102 15.25 13.49 21.23
N PRO A 103 16.45 13.15 21.72
CA PRO A 103 17.64 13.23 20.90
C PRO A 103 17.41 12.32 19.69
N LEU A 104 17.27 12.94 18.53
CA LEU A 104 17.29 12.23 17.25
C LEU A 104 18.70 11.65 17.15
N ASN A 105 18.83 10.32 17.25
CA ASN A 105 19.96 9.63 16.63
C ASN A 105 20.11 10.25 15.24
N GLN A 106 21.30 10.76 14.92
CA GLN A 106 21.59 11.53 13.70
C GLN A 106 21.02 10.77 12.49
N LEU A 107 19.80 11.16 12.07
CA LEU A 107 19.24 10.71 10.82
C LEU A 107 20.17 11.29 9.76
N GLN A 108 20.91 10.44 9.09
CA GLN A 108 21.73 10.85 7.97
C GLN A 108 20.76 11.23 6.83
N ILE A 109 20.39 12.50 6.77
CA ILE A 109 19.52 13.03 5.72
C ILE A 109 20.38 13.07 4.46
N SER A 110 20.22 12.06 3.61
CA SER A 110 20.79 12.11 2.26
C SER A 110 20.04 13.17 1.46
N PRO A 111 20.71 14.19 0.91
CA PRO A 111 20.03 15.23 0.16
C PRO A 111 19.43 14.63 -1.12
N LEU A 112 18.13 14.84 -1.31
CA LEU A 112 17.47 14.52 -2.57
C LEU A 112 18.02 15.45 -3.66
N ARG A 113 18.76 14.88 -4.62
CA ARG A 113 19.25 15.63 -5.79
C ARG A 113 18.25 15.49 -6.93
N LEU A 114 17.74 16.62 -7.41
CA LEU A 114 16.93 16.66 -8.62
C LEU A 114 17.79 16.19 -9.80
N LYS A 115 17.52 14.99 -10.34
CA LYS A 115 18.26 14.46 -11.50
C LYS A 115 17.77 15.04 -12.82
N LYS A 116 16.46 15.22 -12.96
CA LYS A 116 15.84 15.66 -14.21
C LYS A 116 14.49 16.31 -13.94
N LYS A 117 14.21 17.40 -14.65
CA LYS A 117 12.88 18.02 -14.72
C LYS A 117 12.26 17.63 -16.06
N ILE A 118 11.09 17.01 -16.02
CA ILE A 118 10.34 16.65 -17.22
C ILE A 118 9.15 17.60 -17.34
N SER A 119 9.10 18.35 -18.43
CA SER A 119 7.95 19.18 -18.77
C SER A 119 6.92 18.30 -19.46
N ALA A 120 5.92 17.83 -18.72
CA ALA A 120 4.79 17.12 -19.30
C ALA A 120 3.70 18.13 -19.70
N CYS A 121 3.16 17.99 -20.91
CA CYS A 121 1.99 18.76 -21.33
C CYS A 121 0.77 18.29 -20.52
N GLY A 122 0.29 19.13 -19.62
CA GLY A 122 -0.98 18.89 -18.94
C GLY A 122 -1.45 20.08 -18.12
N LYS A 123 -2.75 20.38 -18.20
CA LYS A 123 -3.35 21.52 -17.49
C LYS A 123 -3.40 21.33 -15.97
N ARG A 124 -3.62 20.09 -15.48
CA ARG A 124 -3.63 19.80 -14.03
C ARG A 124 -3.29 18.34 -13.74
N VAL A 125 -2.02 18.07 -13.48
CA VAL A 125 -1.54 16.75 -13.08
C VAL A 125 -1.92 16.47 -11.62
N THR A 126 -2.55 15.34 -11.34
CA THR A 126 -3.01 14.97 -9.98
C THR A 126 -2.42 13.67 -9.44
N GLY A 127 -1.96 12.78 -10.32
CA GLY A 127 -1.31 11.53 -9.99
C GLY A 127 -0.28 11.15 -11.05
N CYS A 128 0.69 10.31 -10.67
CA CYS A 128 1.73 9.83 -11.57
C CYS A 128 2.15 8.41 -11.22
N THR A 129 2.54 7.64 -12.24
CA THR A 129 3.11 6.31 -12.04
C THR A 129 4.17 5.99 -13.09
N LEU A 130 5.11 5.10 -12.74
CA LEU A 130 6.15 4.62 -13.64
C LEU A 130 5.66 3.35 -14.34
N LEU A 131 5.67 3.36 -15.67
CA LEU A 131 5.35 2.22 -16.50
C LEU A 131 6.63 1.44 -16.87
N ARG A 132 6.47 0.33 -17.59
CA ARG A 132 7.61 -0.39 -18.20
C ARG A 132 8.44 0.50 -19.12
N HIS A 133 9.71 0.14 -19.26
CA HIS A 133 10.69 0.83 -20.13
C HIS A 133 10.92 2.31 -19.78
N GLY A 134 10.67 2.71 -18.52
CA GLY A 134 10.94 4.07 -18.06
C GLY A 134 9.97 5.13 -18.57
N LYS A 135 8.83 4.73 -19.15
CA LYS A 135 7.74 5.63 -19.49
C LYS A 135 7.01 6.08 -18.22
N ILE A 136 6.48 7.30 -18.24
CA ILE A 136 5.78 7.88 -17.09
C ILE A 136 4.36 8.23 -17.51
N ALA A 137 3.37 7.79 -16.73
CA ALA A 137 1.97 8.13 -16.94
C ALA A 137 1.52 9.14 -15.90
N PHE A 138 0.76 10.13 -16.33
CA PHE A 138 0.18 11.17 -15.48
C PHE A 138 -1.33 11.24 -15.69
N THR A 139 -2.10 11.33 -14.61
CA THR A 139 -3.51 11.70 -14.70
C THR A 139 -3.63 13.21 -14.89
N ASN A 140 -4.49 13.62 -15.83
CA ASN A 140 -4.74 15.02 -16.11
C ASN A 140 -6.22 15.34 -15.88
N LYS A 141 -6.50 16.02 -14.76
CA LYS A 141 -7.85 16.24 -14.29
C LYS A 141 -8.70 17.10 -15.24
N LEU A 142 -8.09 18.10 -15.88
CA LEU A 142 -8.79 19.06 -16.76
C LEU A 142 -8.88 18.62 -18.23
N GLU A 143 -8.06 17.64 -18.63
CA GLU A 143 -8.13 17.02 -19.96
C GLU A 143 -8.87 15.68 -19.92
N GLU A 144 -9.37 15.27 -18.74
CA GLU A 144 -10.17 14.06 -18.52
C GLU A 144 -9.51 12.81 -19.10
N GLY A 145 -8.21 12.65 -18.84
CA GLY A 145 -7.44 11.55 -19.43
C GLY A 145 -6.06 11.35 -18.80
N ILE A 146 -5.30 10.45 -19.41
CA ILE A 146 -3.94 10.12 -19.01
C ILE A 146 -2.99 10.56 -20.11
N THR A 147 -1.87 11.16 -19.72
CA THR A 147 -0.76 11.47 -20.63
C THR A 147 0.41 10.57 -20.29
N VAL A 148 0.92 9.85 -21.30
CA VAL A 148 2.11 9.02 -21.18
C VAL A 148 3.26 9.70 -21.91
N VAL A 149 4.39 9.83 -21.23
CA VAL A 149 5.63 10.39 -21.77
C VAL A 149 6.75 9.36 -21.71
N LYS A 150 7.73 9.52 -22.60
CA LYS A 150 8.97 8.75 -22.57
C LYS A 150 9.91 9.28 -21.48
N SER A 151 10.99 8.55 -21.21
CA SER A 151 12.01 8.93 -20.21
C SER A 151 12.71 10.26 -20.55
N ASP A 152 12.73 10.64 -21.83
CA ASP A 152 13.26 11.92 -22.30
C ASP A 152 12.33 13.10 -21.94
N GLY A 153 11.04 12.83 -21.72
CA GLY A 153 9.97 13.79 -21.46
C GLY A 153 9.07 14.06 -22.67
N SER A 154 9.37 13.51 -23.84
CA SER A 154 8.54 13.66 -25.03
C SER A 154 7.20 12.94 -24.83
N LEU A 155 6.13 13.52 -25.37
CA LEU A 155 4.83 12.85 -25.43
C LEU A 155 4.97 11.51 -26.17
N ASP A 156 4.41 10.45 -25.59
CA ASP A 156 4.30 9.15 -26.24
C ASP A 156 2.88 8.97 -26.79
N PHE A 157 1.87 8.99 -25.91
CA PHE A 157 0.47 8.96 -26.29
C PHE A 157 -0.43 9.46 -25.15
N LYS A 158 -1.73 9.59 -25.43
CA LYS A 158 -2.78 9.91 -24.45
C LYS A 158 -3.82 8.80 -24.42
N ILE A 159 -4.48 8.65 -23.28
CA ILE A 159 -5.64 7.78 -23.10
C ILE A 159 -6.81 8.67 -22.67
N ASP A 160 -7.91 8.64 -23.43
CA ASP A 160 -9.11 9.40 -23.12
C ASP A 160 -9.94 8.67 -22.06
N LEU A 161 -10.35 9.39 -21.02
CA LEU A 161 -11.21 8.87 -19.94
C LEU A 161 -12.47 9.72 -19.76
N LYS A 162 -12.82 10.57 -20.74
CA LYS A 162 -14.05 11.38 -20.69
C LYS A 162 -15.30 10.52 -20.44
N PRO A 163 -16.33 11.08 -19.79
CA PRO A 163 -16.38 12.42 -19.18
C PRO A 163 -15.85 12.44 -17.72
N PHE A 164 -14.86 11.61 -17.39
CA PHE A 164 -14.42 11.42 -16.00
C PHE A 164 -13.09 12.12 -15.74
N ALA A 165 -13.04 12.91 -14.67
CA ALA A 165 -11.84 13.63 -14.24
C ALA A 165 -10.94 12.71 -13.38
N PRO A 166 -9.83 12.17 -13.92
CA PRO A 166 -8.99 11.24 -13.17
C PRO A 166 -8.28 11.98 -12.02
N PHE A 167 -8.05 11.28 -10.92
CA PHE A 167 -7.45 11.82 -9.71
C PHE A 167 -6.08 11.20 -9.46
N ASP A 168 -6.03 9.92 -9.09
CA ASP A 168 -4.77 9.21 -8.81
C ASP A 168 -4.65 7.93 -9.65
N ILE A 169 -3.43 7.44 -9.83
CA ILE A 169 -3.09 6.33 -10.75
C ILE A 169 -2.02 5.42 -10.17
N THR A 170 -2.15 4.12 -10.43
CA THR A 170 -1.08 3.14 -10.16
C THR A 170 -0.90 2.17 -11.33
N TYR A 171 0.31 1.67 -11.50
CA TYR A 171 0.65 0.69 -12.53
C TYR A 171 0.52 -0.73 -11.98
N ILE A 172 -0.04 -1.63 -12.80
CA ILE A 172 -0.18 -3.06 -12.53
C ILE A 172 0.80 -3.81 -13.45
N PRO A 173 2.00 -4.17 -12.95
CA PRO A 173 3.09 -4.65 -13.80
C PRO A 173 2.78 -5.96 -14.53
N ASN A 174 2.08 -6.89 -13.88
CA ASN A 174 1.88 -8.24 -14.43
C ASN A 174 1.02 -8.26 -15.69
N THR A 175 0.06 -7.34 -15.79
CA THR A 175 -0.88 -7.27 -16.92
C THR A 175 -0.61 -6.09 -17.83
N ASN A 176 0.38 -5.24 -17.50
CA ASN A 176 0.62 -3.97 -18.19
C ASN A 176 -0.61 -3.04 -18.21
N ASN A 177 -1.39 -3.06 -17.13
CA ASN A 177 -2.55 -2.20 -16.96
C ASN A 177 -2.24 -1.07 -15.98
N ILE A 178 -3.14 -0.11 -15.92
CA ILE A 178 -3.16 0.92 -14.90
C ILE A 178 -4.53 0.93 -14.21
N ALA A 179 -4.54 1.19 -12.92
CA ALA A 179 -5.76 1.45 -12.17
C ALA A 179 -5.85 2.93 -11.87
N VAL A 180 -7.02 3.51 -12.12
CA VAL A 180 -7.27 4.95 -12.06
C VAL A 180 -8.44 5.21 -11.13
N THR A 181 -8.27 6.15 -10.21
CA THR A 181 -9.35 6.72 -9.40
C THR A 181 -9.82 8.04 -9.99
N PHE A 182 -11.05 8.44 -9.68
CA PHE A 182 -11.66 9.66 -10.21
C PHE A 182 -12.13 10.56 -9.08
N ASP A 183 -12.08 11.87 -9.31
CA ASP A 183 -12.36 12.84 -8.25
C ASP A 183 -13.82 12.76 -7.77
N ASN A 184 -14.01 12.56 -6.46
CA ASN A 184 -15.30 12.35 -5.81
C ASN A 184 -16.15 11.19 -6.37
N SER A 185 -15.59 10.35 -7.23
CA SER A 185 -16.25 9.14 -7.73
C SER A 185 -15.98 7.95 -6.82
N LYS A 186 -16.91 7.00 -6.84
CA LYS A 186 -16.74 5.66 -6.26
C LYS A 186 -16.11 4.67 -7.24
N ASP A 187 -15.85 5.09 -8.47
CA ASP A 187 -15.35 4.21 -9.51
C ASP A 187 -13.82 4.10 -9.49
N ILE A 188 -13.35 2.90 -9.80
CA ILE A 188 -11.99 2.63 -10.24
C ILE A 188 -12.08 2.04 -11.64
N LYS A 189 -11.28 2.54 -12.57
CA LYS A 189 -11.15 1.96 -13.91
C LYS A 189 -9.80 1.28 -14.05
N ILE A 190 -9.82 0.05 -14.55
CA ILE A 190 -8.64 -0.66 -15.04
C ILE A 190 -8.55 -0.39 -16.54
N VAL A 191 -7.42 0.14 -16.97
CA VAL A 191 -7.16 0.54 -18.35
C VAL A 191 -5.99 -0.27 -18.88
N ASP A 192 -6.15 -0.83 -20.07
CA ASP A 192 -5.07 -1.46 -20.81
C ASP A 192 -4.18 -0.37 -21.42
N VAL A 193 -2.88 -0.41 -21.14
CA VAL A 193 -1.96 0.62 -21.63
C VAL A 193 -1.69 0.48 -23.13
N ASN A 194 -1.72 -0.75 -23.66
CA ASN A 194 -1.44 -1.03 -25.07
C ASN A 194 -2.66 -0.73 -25.94
N ALA A 195 -3.82 -1.27 -25.58
CA ALA A 195 -5.08 -1.04 -26.28
C ALA A 195 -5.63 0.38 -26.05
N ARG A 196 -5.24 1.02 -24.93
CA ARG A 196 -5.66 2.38 -24.54
C ARG A 196 -7.16 2.45 -24.24
N GLU A 197 -7.70 1.36 -23.69
CA GLU A 197 -9.12 1.19 -23.45
C GLU A 197 -9.38 0.76 -22.00
N VAL A 198 -10.57 1.11 -21.52
CA VAL A 198 -11.04 0.68 -20.20
C VAL A 198 -11.45 -0.78 -20.29
N LEU A 199 -10.74 -1.65 -19.56
CA LEU A 199 -11.04 -3.08 -19.48
C LEU A 199 -12.16 -3.38 -18.48
N LYS A 200 -12.08 -2.75 -17.30
CA LYS A 200 -12.98 -3.01 -16.18
C LYS A 200 -13.26 -1.76 -15.39
N THR A 201 -14.45 -1.68 -14.82
CA THR A 201 -14.83 -0.66 -13.84
C THR A 201 -15.28 -1.36 -12.56
N TYR A 202 -14.72 -0.95 -11.43
CA TYR A 202 -15.14 -1.40 -10.10
C TYR A 202 -15.81 -0.24 -9.38
N CYS A 203 -16.97 -0.49 -8.77
CA CYS A 203 -17.66 0.48 -7.94
C CYS A 203 -17.36 0.18 -6.46
N LEU A 204 -16.92 1.19 -5.72
CA LEU A 204 -16.64 1.11 -4.29
C LEU A 204 -17.85 1.60 -3.47
N ASP A 205 -17.84 1.33 -2.16
CA ASP A 205 -18.86 1.89 -1.26
C ASP A 205 -18.66 3.39 -1.00
N SER A 206 -17.42 3.88 -1.13
CA SER A 206 -17.03 5.26 -0.81
C SER A 206 -16.00 5.82 -1.79
N PRO A 207 -15.98 7.15 -2.01
CA PRO A 207 -14.99 7.76 -2.88
C PRO A 207 -13.55 7.52 -2.43
N CYS A 208 -12.69 7.23 -3.39
CA CYS A 208 -11.28 7.00 -3.17
C CYS A 208 -10.46 8.21 -3.64
N ALA A 209 -9.40 8.54 -2.91
CA ALA A 209 -8.51 9.65 -3.25
C ALA A 209 -7.07 9.21 -3.53
N GLY A 210 -6.66 8.02 -3.10
CA GLY A 210 -5.31 7.53 -3.36
C GLY A 210 -5.32 6.06 -3.76
N ILE A 211 -4.45 5.69 -4.67
CA ILE A 211 -4.34 4.32 -5.17
C ILE A 211 -2.88 3.90 -5.29
N SER A 212 -2.58 2.66 -4.90
CA SER A 212 -1.26 2.06 -5.05
C SER A 212 -1.39 0.59 -5.42
N TYR A 213 -0.30 0.00 -5.87
CA TYR A 213 -0.22 -1.42 -6.17
C TYR A 213 0.89 -2.04 -5.32
N LEU A 214 0.57 -3.14 -4.63
CA LEU A 214 1.50 -3.88 -3.79
C LEU A 214 1.16 -5.37 -3.87
N GLU A 215 2.16 -6.21 -4.15
CA GLU A 215 2.04 -7.67 -4.05
C GLU A 215 0.77 -8.23 -4.71
N GLN A 216 0.52 -7.86 -5.97
CA GLN A 216 -0.66 -8.30 -6.74
C GLN A 216 -2.01 -7.75 -6.27
N ASN A 217 -2.00 -6.81 -5.32
CA ASN A 217 -3.19 -6.17 -4.81
C ASN A 217 -3.20 -4.67 -5.15
N ILE A 218 -4.39 -4.17 -5.42
CA ILE A 218 -4.64 -2.73 -5.49
C ILE A 218 -4.99 -2.25 -4.09
N ILE A 219 -4.21 -1.31 -3.57
CA ILE A 219 -4.42 -0.67 -2.28
C ILE A 219 -5.10 0.68 -2.49
N LEU A 220 -6.19 0.90 -1.77
CA LEU A 220 -7.00 2.12 -1.87
C LEU A 220 -6.99 2.92 -0.58
N CYS A 221 -6.95 4.24 -0.71
CA CYS A 221 -7.06 5.19 0.38
C CYS A 221 -8.30 6.08 0.19
N SER A 222 -9.32 5.85 1.00
CA SER A 222 -10.56 6.64 0.97
C SER A 222 -10.52 7.81 1.95
N LYS A 223 -11.07 8.95 1.53
CA LYS A 223 -11.34 10.07 2.43
C LYS A 223 -12.62 9.76 3.19
N LYS A 224 -12.56 9.15 4.37
CA LYS A 224 -13.74 9.00 5.23
C LYS A 224 -14.32 10.39 5.57
N LYS A 225 -15.49 10.74 5.01
CA LYS A 225 -16.52 11.55 5.68
C LYS A 225 -17.61 10.57 6.12
N GLY A 226 -17.33 9.78 7.17
CA GLY A 226 -18.36 8.99 7.84
C GLY A 226 -18.61 9.60 9.20
N ASN A 227 -19.75 10.27 9.36
CA ASN A 227 -20.35 10.46 10.66
C ASN A 227 -20.90 9.11 11.09
N THR A 228 -20.40 8.61 12.22
CA THR A 228 -21.13 7.81 13.20
C THR A 228 -20.66 8.32 14.54
#